data_AF-A0A3D3WUD4-F1
#
_entry.id   AF-A0A3D3WUD4-F1
#
_cell.length_a   1.000
_cell.length_b   1.000
_cell.length_c   1.000
_cell.angle_alpha   90.00
_cell.angle_beta   90.00
_cell.angle_gamma   90.00
#
_symmetry.space_group_name_H-M   'P 1'
#
loop_
_entity.id
_entity.type
_entity.pdbx_description
1 polymer ?
#
loop_
_entity_poly.entity_id
_entity_poly.type
_entity_poly.pdbx_seq_one_letter_code
_entity_poly.pdbx_strand_id
1 'polypeptide(L)'
;MQNDSRTRVIIMGAAGRDFHNFNTVFRSDPLTRVVAFTAAQIPDIAGRTYPPELSGPLYPSGIPIIEESEMIPLIKRERVNWVYFSYSDISHA
;
A
#
# COMPACT_ATOMS: atom_id res chain seq x y z
N MET A 1 -6.39 18.82 13.21
CA MET A 1 -6.07 17.62 12.41
C MET A 1 -6.06 18.05 10.96
N GLN A 2 -4.91 18.03 10.28
CA GLN A 2 -4.86 18.39 8.86
C GLN A 2 -5.72 17.39 8.07
N ASN A 3 -6.74 17.90 7.39
CA ASN A 3 -7.57 17.10 6.51
C ASN A 3 -6.73 16.80 5.27
N ASP A 4 -6.04 15.66 5.28
CA ASP A 4 -5.34 15.17 4.10
C ASP A 4 -6.38 14.88 3.01
N SER A 5 -6.44 15.75 2.01
CA SER A 5 -7.41 15.70 0.90
C SER A 5 -7.03 14.70 -0.20
N ARG A 6 -5.88 14.02 -0.07
CA ARG A 6 -5.44 13.02 -1.04
C ARG A 6 -6.37 11.81 -1.08
N THR A 7 -6.45 11.21 -2.25
CA THR A 7 -7.14 9.92 -2.45
C THR A 7 -6.38 8.83 -1.71
N ARG A 8 -7.03 8.15 -0.78
CA ARG A 8 -6.41 7.13 0.07
C ARG A 8 -6.53 5.77 -0.55
N VAL A 9 -5.41 5.06 -0.66
CA VAL A 9 -5.37 3.81 -1.42
C VAL A 9 -4.59 2.73 -0.69
N ILE A 10 -5.01 1.49 -0.86
CA ILE A 10 -4.25 0.30 -0.48
C ILE A 10 -3.73 -0.35 -1.76
N ILE A 11 -2.52 -0.90 -1.74
CA ILE A 11 -2.00 -1.71 -2.84
C ILE A 11 -1.83 -3.13 -2.33
N MET A 12 -2.57 -4.09 -2.92
CA MET A 12 -2.50 -5.49 -2.52
C MET A 12 -1.64 -6.29 -3.51
N GLY A 13 -0.83 -7.20 -3.01
CA GLY A 13 0.06 -8.02 -3.84
C GLY A 13 0.97 -8.94 -3.04
N ALA A 14 1.98 -9.46 -3.74
CA ALA A 14 2.91 -10.47 -3.25
C ALA A 14 4.36 -9.93 -3.16
N ALA A 15 4.54 -8.66 -2.74
CA ALA A 15 5.85 -8.02 -2.56
C ALA A 15 6.73 -7.94 -3.84
N GLY A 16 6.08 -7.83 -4.99
CA GLY A 16 6.72 -7.66 -6.29
C GLY A 16 6.04 -6.53 -7.07
N ARG A 17 4.95 -6.86 -7.77
CA ARG A 17 4.24 -5.90 -8.62
C ARG A 17 3.56 -4.77 -7.85
N ASP A 18 3.10 -5.01 -6.63
CA ASP A 18 2.63 -3.98 -5.70
C ASP A 18 3.70 -2.91 -5.40
N PHE A 19 4.92 -3.32 -5.01
CA PHE A 19 6.04 -2.40 -4.79
C PHE A 19 6.46 -1.72 -6.09
N HIS A 20 6.45 -2.44 -7.21
CA HIS A 20 6.73 -1.85 -8.52
C HIS A 20 5.71 -0.76 -8.87
N ASN A 21 4.42 -1.05 -8.78
CA ASN A 21 3.34 -0.10 -9.04
C ASN A 21 3.45 1.13 -8.12
N PHE A 22 3.79 0.94 -6.84
CA PHE A 22 4.12 2.06 -5.95
C PHE A 22 5.24 2.93 -6.50
N ASN A 23 6.39 2.33 -6.80
CA ASN A 23 7.58 3.06 -7.22
C ASN A 23 7.37 3.82 -8.54
N THR A 24 6.56 3.30 -9.46
CA THR A 24 6.37 3.89 -10.79
C THR A 24 5.15 4.81 -10.91
N VAL A 25 4.10 4.58 -10.12
CA VAL A 25 2.83 5.33 -10.25
C VAL A 25 2.57 6.23 -9.05
N PHE A 26 2.80 5.75 -7.83
CA PHE A 26 2.29 6.41 -6.62
C PHE A 26 3.34 7.17 -5.80
N ARG A 27 4.63 6.80 -5.92
CA ARG A 27 5.72 7.28 -5.06
C ARG A 27 5.83 8.81 -5.02
N SER A 28 5.62 9.46 -6.16
CA SER A 28 5.74 10.91 -6.32
C SER A 28 4.41 11.59 -6.64
N ASP A 29 3.29 10.88 -6.57
CA ASP A 29 1.96 11.45 -6.83
C ASP A 29 1.46 12.24 -5.61
N PRO A 30 1.32 13.57 -5.71
CA PRO A 30 0.84 14.39 -4.60
C PRO A 30 -0.67 14.26 -4.38
N LEU A 31 -1.43 13.65 -5.30
CA LEU A 31 -2.88 13.50 -5.23
C LEU A 31 -3.31 12.21 -4.51
N THR A 32 -2.40 11.24 -4.41
CA THR A 32 -2.68 9.94 -3.83
C THR A 32 -1.84 9.70 -2.58
N ARG A 33 -2.45 9.05 -1.58
CA ARG A 33 -1.78 8.53 -0.40
C ARG A 33 -1.96 7.02 -0.32
N VAL A 34 -0.86 6.28 -0.50
CA VAL A 34 -0.81 4.85 -0.19
C VAL A 34 -0.77 4.70 1.33
N VAL A 35 -1.83 4.14 1.90
CA VAL A 35 -1.95 4.00 3.37
C VAL A 35 -1.33 2.70 3.87
N ALA A 36 -1.29 1.67 3.04
CA ALA A 36 -0.65 0.39 3.34
C ALA A 36 -0.43 -0.45 2.07
N PHE A 37 0.55 -1.35 2.15
CA PHE A 37 0.59 -2.57 1.35
C PHE A 37 -0.07 -3.72 2.13
N THR A 38 -0.60 -4.73 1.45
CA THR A 38 -1.00 -5.99 2.09
C THR A 38 0.02 -7.09 1.86
N ALA A 39 0.02 -8.07 2.75
CA ALA A 39 0.79 -9.29 2.63
C ALA A 39 -0.14 -10.49 2.85
N ALA A 40 -0.06 -11.46 1.95
CA ALA A 40 -0.82 -12.72 2.05
C ALA A 40 0.03 -13.98 1.85
N GLN A 41 1.17 -13.87 1.16
CA GLN A 41 1.93 -15.03 0.69
C GLN A 41 3.34 -15.15 1.30
N ILE A 42 4.00 -14.03 1.60
CA ILE A 42 5.39 -14.04 2.06
C ILE A 42 5.42 -14.10 3.60
N PRO A 43 6.02 -15.15 4.20
CA PRO A 43 6.19 -15.23 5.65
C PRO A 43 6.96 -14.03 6.19
N ASP A 44 6.60 -13.58 7.40
CA ASP A 44 7.30 -12.55 8.17
C ASP A 44 7.44 -11.17 7.50
N ILE A 45 6.69 -10.90 6.41
CA ILE A 45 6.69 -9.57 5.78
C ILE A 45 5.64 -8.63 6.39
N ALA A 46 4.52 -9.18 6.86
CA ALA A 46 3.51 -8.40 7.56
C ALA A 46 4.06 -7.81 8.87
N GLY A 47 3.61 -6.62 9.22
CA GLY A 47 4.14 -5.84 10.35
C GLY A 47 5.45 -5.11 10.04
N ARG A 48 6.07 -5.34 8.88
CA ARG A 48 7.21 -4.53 8.41
C ARG A 48 6.74 -3.23 7.78
N THR A 49 7.69 -2.34 7.56
CA THR A 49 7.49 -1.07 6.86
C THR A 49 8.27 -1.10 5.55
N TYR A 50 7.60 -0.79 4.44
CA TYR A 50 8.29 -0.47 3.19
C TYR A 50 9.16 0.78 3.44
N PRO A 51 10.48 0.69 3.23
CA PRO A 51 11.46 1.55 3.89
C PRO A 51 11.33 3.04 3.48
N PRO A 52 11.45 3.98 4.43
CA PRO A 52 11.43 5.42 4.13
C PRO A 52 12.41 5.83 3.02
N GLU A 53 13.60 5.23 3.01
CA GLU A 53 14.67 5.51 2.06
C GLU A 53 14.27 5.21 0.62
N LEU A 54 13.34 4.27 0.42
CA LEU A 54 12.77 3.93 -0.89
C LEU A 54 11.43 4.64 -1.17
N SER A 55 10.78 5.19 -0.14
CA SER A 55 9.41 5.71 -0.24
C SER A 55 9.34 7.15 -0.75
N GLY A 56 10.45 7.89 -0.73
CA GLY A 56 10.50 9.27 -1.22
C GLY A 56 9.87 10.30 -0.25
N PRO A 57 9.88 11.60 -0.63
CA PRO A 57 9.61 12.70 0.30
C PRO A 57 8.16 12.74 0.83
N LEU A 58 7.21 12.13 0.12
CA LEU A 58 5.80 12.07 0.54
C LEU A 58 5.52 11.04 1.65
N TYR A 59 6.50 10.18 1.93
CA TYR A 59 6.41 9.05 2.86
C TYR A 59 7.66 8.95 3.75
N PRO A 60 7.96 9.98 4.57
CA PRO A 60 9.18 10.03 5.40
C PRO A 60 9.24 8.95 6.49
N SER A 61 8.10 8.31 6.79
CA SER A 61 8.02 7.20 7.75
C SER A 61 7.86 5.84 7.05
N GLY A 62 8.00 5.79 5.72
CA GLY A 62 7.70 4.61 4.94
C GLY A 62 6.20 4.33 4.84
N ILE A 63 5.86 3.12 4.41
CA ILE A 63 4.48 2.66 4.25
C ILE A 63 4.32 1.31 4.96
N PRO A 64 3.33 1.13 5.83
CA PRO A 64 3.14 -0.13 6.54
C PRO A 64 2.78 -1.26 5.57
N ILE A 65 3.27 -2.46 5.87
CA ILE A 65 2.88 -3.71 5.21
C ILE A 65 2.06 -4.48 6.24
N ILE A 66 0.76 -4.60 6.01
CA ILE A 66 -0.17 -5.24 6.95
C ILE A 66 -0.55 -6.65 6.48
N GLU A 67 -1.04 -7.47 7.38
CA GLU A 67 -1.73 -8.71 7.00
C GLU A 67 -2.93 -8.36 6.10
N GLU A 68 -3.13 -9.11 5.01
CA GLU A 68 -4.26 -8.85 4.11
C GLU A 68 -5.62 -8.96 4.82
N SER A 69 -5.70 -9.80 5.86
CA SER A 69 -6.89 -9.91 6.72
C SER A 69 -7.23 -8.62 7.47
N GLU A 70 -6.27 -7.73 7.72
CA GLU A 70 -6.47 -6.43 8.36
C GLU A 70 -6.96 -5.33 7.40
N MET A 71 -7.02 -5.62 6.10
CA MET A 71 -7.41 -4.65 5.07
C MET A 71 -8.83 -4.11 5.30
N ILE A 72 -9.81 -4.97 5.60
CA ILE A 72 -11.20 -4.54 5.78
C ILE A 72 -11.37 -3.59 6.99
N PRO A 73 -10.83 -3.90 8.18
CA PRO A 73 -10.75 -2.94 9.28
C PRO A 73 -10.06 -1.62 8.90
N LEU A 74 -8.93 -1.69 8.17
CA LEU A 74 -8.17 -0.52 7.75
C LEU A 74 -8.98 0.38 6.80
N ILE A 75 -9.70 -0.20 5.83
CA ILE A 75 -10.56 0.54 4.90
C ILE A 75 -11.56 1.42 5.66
N LYS A 76 -12.22 0.85 6.68
CA LYS A 76 -13.19 1.57 7.51
C LYS A 76 -12.54 2.68 8.34
N ARG A 77 -11.41 2.37 8.99
CA ARG A 77 -10.70 3.30 9.87
C ARG A 77 -10.11 4.49 9.11
N GLU A 78 -9.47 4.23 7.98
CA GLU A 78 -8.75 5.25 7.20
C GLU A 78 -9.61 5.88 6.10
N ARG A 79 -10.85 5.43 5.91
CA ARG A 79 -11.74 5.86 4.81
C ARG A 79 -11.05 5.72 3.45
N VAL A 80 -10.53 4.51 3.18
CA VAL A 80 -9.84 4.20 1.92
C VAL A 80 -10.80 4.31 0.75
N ASN A 81 -10.35 4.95 -0.33
CA ASN A 81 -11.11 5.15 -1.55
C ASN A 81 -10.95 3.97 -2.52
N TRP A 82 -9.73 3.44 -2.68
CA TRP A 82 -9.43 2.40 -3.65
C TRP A 82 -8.49 1.33 -3.09
N VAL A 83 -8.68 0.11 -3.56
CA VAL A 83 -7.74 -1.00 -3.39
C VAL A 83 -7.24 -1.41 -4.76
N TYR A 84 -5.92 -1.33 -4.98
CA TYR A 84 -5.28 -1.71 -6.23
C TYR A 84 -4.83 -3.16 -6.17
N PHE A 85 -5.55 -4.04 -6.88
CA PHE A 85 -5.19 -5.44 -7.06
C PHE A 85 -3.95 -5.57 -7.94
N SER A 86 -2.78 -5.75 -7.31
CA SER A 86 -1.46 -5.77 -7.95
C SER A 86 -0.80 -7.14 -7.92
N TYR A 87 -1.56 -8.22 -7.75
CA TYR A 87 -1.05 -9.58 -7.94
C TYR A 87 -0.68 -9.81 -9.42
N SER A 88 0.41 -10.54 -9.65
CA SER A 88 0.88 -10.91 -11.01
C SER A 88 0.92 -12.43 -11.24
N ASP A 89 0.68 -13.19 -10.18
CA ASP A 89 0.78 -14.64 -10.08
C ASP A 89 -0.60 -15.31 -9.94
N ILE A 90 -1.68 -14.53 -9.96
CA ILE A 90 -3.06 -15.05 -9.95
C ILE A 90 -3.50 -15.31 -11.39
N SER A 91 -4.10 -16.49 -11.61
CA SER A 91 -4.62 -16.89 -12.91
C SER A 91 -5.83 -16.04 -13.30
N HIS A 92 -5.86 -15.58 -14.56
CA HIS A 92 -7.05 -15.02 -15.18
C HIS A 92 -7.85 -16.16 -15.79
N ALA A 93 -8.93 -16.57 -15.13
CA ALA A 93 -9.86 -17.59 -15.59
C ALA A 93 -11.20 -16.96 -16.00
#